data_AF-A0A961REM7-F1
#
_entry.id   AF-A0A961REM7-F1
#
_cell.length_a   1.000
_cell.length_b   1.000
_cell.length_c   1.000
_cell.angle_alpha   90.00
_cell.angle_beta   90.00
_cell.angle_gamma   90.00
#
_symmetry.space_group_name_H-M   'P 1'
#
loop_
_entity.id
_entity.type
_entity.pdbx_description
1 polymer ?
#
loop_
_entity_poly.entity_id
_entity_poly.type
_entity_poly.pdbx_seq_one_letter_code
_entity_poly.pdbx_strand_id
1 'polypeptide(L)'
;MWDRLKQLSRVTAIRLSIAYTFAFGILAVILIFYMTGGAVDYLRQQFRQSINEEIQSLERIYGNRGLNGMIREMERRSHAPDANLYVVIGPDGRILAGNVLSVDPDVLAKTGWQEHPFEYESLVDHDDDDERSSRAVARIMELPNGMRILIGQDIGEPERFRNVVRRALSLSMGMMLLAAILIWFFVGRRALKRIDMVSRSTERILAGDRSERLPVVGSNDEFDRLSGRMNLMLDRIFLLDEGLRNVSDSIAHDLKTPLTRLRNKADQALAAASNGHRQELLSEIILEADQLIKTFNALLMISRVEAGSHVAELQETDLSELLNDVAELYEPVAEEEGVTFEINIPAKLSVSANRELLSQAM
;
A
#
# COMPACT_ATOMS: atom_id res chain seq x y z
N MET A 1 -6.12 -24.74 -11.56
CA MET A 1 -6.66 -23.65 -10.70
C MET A 1 -5.83 -23.46 -9.43
N TRP A 2 -5.42 -24.55 -8.77
CA TRP A 2 -4.58 -24.54 -7.56
C TRP A 2 -3.16 -23.97 -7.75
N ASP A 3 -2.52 -24.18 -8.90
CA ASP A 3 -1.17 -23.60 -9.13
C ASP A 3 -1.17 -22.08 -9.32
N ARG A 4 -2.25 -21.52 -9.90
CA ARG A 4 -2.43 -20.06 -9.98
C ARG A 4 -2.64 -19.44 -8.59
N LEU A 5 -3.30 -20.16 -7.66
CA LEU A 5 -3.44 -19.76 -6.26
C LEU A 5 -2.10 -19.76 -5.50
N LYS A 6 -1.18 -20.68 -5.81
CA LYS A 6 0.19 -20.68 -5.24
C LYS A 6 1.11 -19.61 -5.85
N GLN A 7 0.86 -19.18 -7.08
CA GLN A 7 1.58 -18.03 -7.67
C GLN A 7 1.06 -16.70 -7.10
N LEU A 8 -0.25 -16.60 -6.84
CA LEU A 8 -0.89 -15.44 -6.19
C LEU A 8 -0.23 -15.09 -4.83
N SER A 9 0.17 -16.08 -4.03
CA SER A 9 0.79 -15.84 -2.71
C SER A 9 2.24 -15.35 -2.75
N ARG A 10 2.89 -15.31 -3.93
CA ARG A 10 4.28 -14.82 -4.07
C ARG A 10 4.35 -13.32 -4.27
N VAL A 11 3.25 -12.69 -4.70
CA VAL A 11 3.18 -11.22 -4.87
C VAL A 11 3.02 -10.58 -3.50
N THR A 12 3.99 -9.73 -3.11
CA THR A 12 4.04 -9.06 -1.80
C THR A 12 2.74 -8.34 -1.47
N ALA A 13 2.16 -7.63 -2.44
CA ALA A 13 0.90 -6.91 -2.28
C ALA A 13 -0.29 -7.81 -1.89
N ILE A 14 -0.37 -9.03 -2.46
CA ILE A 14 -1.44 -9.98 -2.16
C ILE A 14 -1.23 -10.59 -0.77
N ARG A 15 0.02 -10.88 -0.41
CA ARG A 15 0.37 -11.38 0.93
C ARG A 15 0.04 -10.37 2.02
N LEU A 16 0.39 -9.10 1.79
CA LEU A 16 0.05 -7.98 2.68
C LEU A 16 -1.47 -7.80 2.80
N SER A 17 -2.22 -7.88 1.69
CA SER A 17 -3.69 -7.76 1.74
C SER A 17 -4.35 -8.90 2.53
N ILE A 18 -3.88 -10.15 2.37
CA ILE A 18 -4.36 -11.28 3.19
C ILE A 18 -4.03 -11.02 4.67
N ALA A 19 -2.80 -10.60 4.96
CA ALA A 19 -2.38 -10.32 6.34
C ALA A 19 -3.22 -9.20 6.97
N TYR A 20 -3.49 -8.11 6.25
CA TYR A 20 -4.33 -7.02 6.74
C TYR A 20 -5.80 -7.44 6.92
N THR A 21 -6.34 -8.24 6.00
CA THR A 21 -7.72 -8.76 6.13
C THR A 21 -7.84 -9.66 7.35
N PHE A 22 -6.84 -10.51 7.60
CA PHE A 22 -6.82 -11.40 8.76
C PHE A 22 -6.60 -10.64 10.07
N ALA A 23 -5.67 -9.67 10.10
CA ALA A 23 -5.43 -8.82 11.26
C ALA A 23 -6.67 -7.98 11.61
N PHE A 24 -7.33 -7.41 10.60
CA PHE A 24 -8.60 -6.70 10.77
C PHE A 24 -9.71 -7.63 11.28
N GLY A 25 -9.78 -8.86 10.75
CA GLY A 25 -10.68 -9.91 11.22
C GLY A 25 -10.51 -10.21 12.72
N ILE A 26 -9.26 -10.42 13.16
CA ILE A 26 -8.92 -10.64 14.56
C ILE A 26 -9.30 -9.43 15.41
N LEU A 27 -8.91 -8.22 15.00
CA LEU A 27 -9.21 -6.99 15.73
C LEU A 27 -10.71 -6.81 15.93
N ALA A 28 -11.52 -7.05 14.91
CA ALA A 28 -12.96 -6.94 14.99
C ALA A 28 -13.58 -8.02 15.89
N VAL A 29 -13.08 -9.25 15.90
CA VAL A 29 -13.51 -10.28 16.85
C VAL A 29 -13.17 -9.87 18.29
N ILE A 30 -11.96 -9.36 18.53
CA ILE A 30 -11.55 -8.83 19.84
C ILE A 30 -12.48 -7.69 20.26
N LEU A 31 -12.82 -6.78 19.34
CA LEU A 31 -13.72 -5.66 19.61
C LEU A 31 -15.12 -6.14 19.99
N ILE A 32 -15.68 -7.13 19.28
CA ILE A 32 -16.99 -7.71 19.60
C ILE A 32 -16.96 -8.36 20.99
N PHE A 33 -15.89 -9.11 21.30
CA PHE A 33 -15.74 -9.75 22.61
C PHE A 33 -15.62 -8.71 23.73
N TYR A 34 -14.78 -7.70 23.53
CA TYR A 34 -14.60 -6.58 24.48
C TYR A 34 -15.91 -5.81 24.70
N MET A 35 -16.63 -5.47 23.62
CA MET A 35 -17.89 -4.73 23.70
C MET A 35 -18.99 -5.55 24.39
N THR A 36 -19.11 -6.84 24.06
CA THR A 36 -20.12 -7.72 24.67
C THR A 36 -19.80 -7.98 26.15
N GLY A 37 -18.53 -8.19 26.50
CA GLY A 37 -18.08 -8.34 27.89
C GLY A 37 -18.30 -7.07 28.71
N GLY A 38 -17.85 -5.93 28.17
CA GLY A 38 -18.02 -4.62 28.82
C GLY A 38 -19.48 -4.23 29.03
N ALA A 39 -20.38 -4.57 28.10
CA ALA A 39 -21.81 -4.34 28.26
C ALA A 39 -22.39 -5.14 29.45
N VAL A 40 -21.97 -6.39 29.63
CA VAL A 40 -22.41 -7.22 30.76
C VAL A 40 -21.91 -6.67 32.10
N ASP A 41 -20.65 -6.26 32.16
CA ASP A 41 -20.07 -5.69 33.38
C ASP A 41 -20.72 -4.35 33.75
N TYR A 42 -21.00 -3.51 32.75
CA TYR A 42 -21.71 -2.25 32.93
C TYR A 42 -23.13 -2.47 33.49
N LEU A 43 -23.91 -3.38 32.89
CA LEU A 43 -25.25 -3.71 33.38
C LEU A 43 -25.23 -4.27 34.81
N ARG A 44 -24.28 -5.16 35.13
CA ARG A 44 -24.13 -5.71 36.49
C ARG A 44 -23.81 -4.62 37.52
N GLN A 45 -22.96 -3.66 37.18
CA GLN A 45 -22.64 -2.54 38.06
C GLN A 45 -23.87 -1.65 38.28
N GLN A 46 -24.62 -1.36 37.20
CA GLN A 46 -25.85 -0.58 37.27
C GLN A 46 -26.91 -1.25 38.17
N PHE A 47 -27.14 -2.56 38.02
CA PHE A 47 -28.07 -3.31 38.87
C PHE A 47 -27.62 -3.35 40.33
N ARG A 48 -26.32 -3.56 40.58
CA ARG A 48 -25.79 -3.52 41.95
C ARG A 48 -26.00 -2.16 42.61
N GLN A 49 -25.81 -1.08 41.86
CA GLN A 49 -26.05 0.27 42.35
C GLN A 49 -27.54 0.49 42.64
N SER A 50 -28.43 0.14 41.71
CA SER A 50 -29.88 0.30 41.88
C SER A 50 -30.43 -0.47 43.09
N ILE A 51 -30.05 -1.73 43.25
CA ILE A 51 -30.45 -2.55 44.41
C ILE A 51 -29.90 -1.96 45.72
N ASN A 52 -28.67 -1.43 45.72
CA ASN A 52 -28.12 -0.78 46.92
C ASN A 52 -28.86 0.51 47.28
N GLU A 53 -29.24 1.32 46.29
CA GLU A 53 -30.07 2.52 46.50
C GLU A 53 -31.45 2.14 47.05
N GLU A 54 -32.03 1.06 46.53
CA GLU A 54 -33.31 0.53 47.01
C GLU A 54 -33.24 0.04 48.45
N ILE A 55 -32.19 -0.72 48.80
CA ILE A 55 -31.91 -1.15 50.18
C ILE A 55 -31.81 0.06 51.11
N GLN A 56 -31.03 1.08 50.76
CA GLN A 56 -30.89 2.29 51.57
C GLN A 56 -32.21 3.05 51.69
N SER A 57 -33.11 2.95 50.71
CA SER A 57 -34.46 3.53 50.80
C SER A 57 -35.33 2.77 51.79
N LEU A 58 -35.29 1.43 51.77
CA LEU A 58 -36.08 0.58 52.66
C LEU A 58 -35.57 0.63 54.10
N GLU A 59 -34.26 0.70 54.32
CA GLU A 59 -33.67 0.90 55.66
C GLU A 59 -34.16 2.21 56.29
N ARG A 60 -34.22 3.31 55.51
CA ARG A 60 -34.78 4.58 55.98
C ARG A 60 -36.26 4.48 56.34
N ILE A 61 -37.04 3.73 55.57
CA ILE A 61 -38.48 3.52 55.83
C ILE A 61 -38.66 2.64 57.07
N TYR A 62 -37.87 1.59 57.22
CA TYR A 62 -37.86 0.73 58.40
C TYR A 62 -37.54 1.53 59.67
N GLY A 63 -36.53 2.40 59.63
CA GLY A 63 -36.17 3.27 60.75
C GLY A 63 -37.28 4.25 61.15
N ASN A 64 -38.05 4.76 60.19
CA ASN A 64 -39.10 5.78 60.43
C ASN A 64 -40.49 5.21 60.73
N ARG A 65 -40.87 4.08 60.11
CA ARG A 65 -42.24 3.52 60.14
C ARG A 65 -42.29 2.06 60.61
N GLY A 66 -41.15 1.48 60.98
CA GLY A 66 -41.03 0.09 61.40
C GLY A 66 -41.29 -0.91 60.27
N LEU A 67 -41.34 -2.19 60.65
CA LEU A 67 -41.50 -3.31 59.73
C LEU A 67 -42.77 -3.22 58.87
N ASN A 68 -43.92 -2.87 59.47
CA ASN A 68 -45.20 -2.80 58.77
C ASN A 68 -45.22 -1.71 57.69
N GLY A 69 -44.52 -0.59 57.92
CA GLY A 69 -44.39 0.48 56.94
C GLY A 69 -43.52 0.09 55.75
N MET A 70 -42.47 -0.69 56.00
CA MET A 70 -41.57 -1.21 54.96
C MET A 70 -42.26 -2.31 54.13
N ILE A 71 -42.94 -3.28 54.75
CA ILE A 71 -43.68 -4.34 54.03
C ILE A 71 -44.75 -3.72 53.12
N ARG A 72 -45.52 -2.73 53.61
CA ARG A 72 -46.54 -2.05 52.80
C ARG A 72 -45.95 -1.30 51.62
N GLU A 73 -44.78 -0.68 51.78
CA GLU A 73 -44.10 0.00 50.68
C GLU A 73 -43.50 -0.99 49.67
N MET A 74 -42.94 -2.10 50.14
CA MET A 74 -42.49 -3.20 49.27
C MET A 74 -43.64 -3.78 48.46
N GLU A 75 -44.78 -4.06 49.09
CA GLU A 75 -45.99 -4.55 48.43
C GLU A 75 -46.52 -3.54 47.39
N ARG A 76 -46.51 -2.24 47.72
CA ARG A 76 -46.90 -1.19 46.76
C ARG A 76 -45.96 -1.14 45.55
N ARG A 77 -44.65 -1.31 45.76
CA ARG A 77 -43.62 -1.27 44.70
C ARG A 77 -43.57 -2.55 43.89
N SER A 78 -43.88 -3.69 44.50
CA SER A 78 -43.83 -5.02 43.88
C SER A 78 -44.90 -5.22 42.80
N HIS A 79 -45.93 -4.36 42.78
CA HIS A 79 -46.98 -4.34 41.76
C HIS A 79 -46.72 -3.35 40.60
N ALA A 80 -45.57 -2.67 40.57
CA ALA A 80 -45.22 -1.80 39.43
C ALA A 80 -44.78 -2.62 38.20
N PRO A 81 -44.96 -2.11 36.96
CA PRO A 81 -44.57 -2.82 35.73
C PRO A 81 -43.06 -3.12 35.60
N ASP A 82 -42.23 -2.31 36.27
CA ASP A 82 -40.75 -2.43 36.33
C ASP A 82 -40.30 -2.76 37.77
N ALA A 83 -41.14 -3.46 38.52
CA ALA A 83 -40.89 -3.71 39.93
C ALA A 83 -39.63 -4.54 40.14
N ASN A 84 -38.83 -4.11 41.12
CA ASN A 84 -37.82 -4.98 41.69
C ASN A 84 -38.47 -6.23 42.30
N LEU A 85 -37.69 -7.30 42.37
CA LEU A 85 -38.03 -8.52 43.06
C LEU A 85 -37.97 -8.26 44.57
N TYR A 86 -39.08 -8.45 45.28
CA TYR A 86 -39.15 -8.33 46.72
C TYR A 86 -39.66 -9.63 47.30
N VAL A 87 -38.90 -10.23 48.22
CA VAL A 87 -39.34 -11.41 48.97
C VAL A 87 -38.97 -11.22 50.44
N VAL A 88 -39.98 -11.33 51.31
CA VAL A 88 -39.83 -11.36 52.76
C VAL A 88 -39.94 -12.80 53.22
N ILE A 89 -38.93 -13.24 53.97
CA ILE A 89 -38.78 -14.63 54.41
C ILE A 89 -38.84 -14.63 55.94
N GLY A 90 -39.72 -15.47 56.48
CA GLY A 90 -39.85 -15.68 57.91
C GLY A 90 -38.66 -16.43 58.51
N PRO A 91 -38.54 -16.46 59.85
CA PRO A 91 -37.48 -17.21 60.54
C PRO A 91 -37.58 -18.73 60.30
N ASP A 92 -38.75 -19.21 59.86
CA ASP A 92 -39.05 -20.58 59.47
C ASP A 92 -38.66 -20.91 58.00
N GLY A 93 -38.09 -19.94 57.28
CA GLY A 93 -37.67 -20.09 55.88
C GLY A 93 -38.83 -20.00 54.88
N ARG A 94 -40.05 -19.69 55.32
CA ARG A 94 -41.21 -19.55 54.42
C ARG A 94 -41.30 -18.13 53.86
N ILE A 95 -41.76 -18.02 52.62
CA ILE A 95 -42.06 -16.72 51.99
C ILE A 95 -43.33 -16.16 52.66
N LEU A 96 -43.22 -14.98 53.28
CA LEU A 96 -44.31 -14.30 53.98
C LEU A 96 -44.99 -13.24 53.10
N ALA A 97 -44.23 -12.56 52.25
CA ALA A 97 -44.74 -11.53 51.34
C ALA A 97 -43.78 -11.34 50.17
N GLY A 98 -44.29 -11.02 48.98
CA GLY A 98 -43.45 -10.74 47.82
C GLY A 98 -44.17 -10.85 46.48
N ASN A 99 -43.46 -10.55 45.40
CA ASN A 99 -43.94 -10.70 44.01
C ASN A 99 -43.38 -11.96 43.32
N VAL A 100 -43.05 -13.01 44.09
CA VAL A 100 -42.43 -14.23 43.58
C VAL A 100 -43.19 -15.46 44.07
N LEU A 101 -43.51 -16.39 43.16
CA LEU A 101 -44.12 -17.67 43.52
C LEU A 101 -43.11 -18.61 44.18
N SER A 102 -41.95 -18.75 43.55
CA SER A 102 -40.93 -19.72 43.95
C SER A 102 -39.53 -19.20 43.64
N VAL A 103 -38.61 -19.46 44.57
CA VAL A 103 -37.17 -19.20 44.45
C VAL A 103 -36.44 -20.45 44.92
N ASP A 104 -35.32 -20.78 44.27
CA ASP A 104 -34.46 -21.90 44.66
C ASP A 104 -34.06 -21.78 46.16
N PRO A 105 -34.31 -22.82 46.99
CA PRO A 105 -33.94 -22.83 48.41
C PRO A 105 -32.45 -22.54 48.67
N ASP A 106 -31.55 -22.93 47.77
CA ASP A 106 -30.11 -22.70 47.91
C ASP A 106 -29.74 -21.21 47.82
N VAL A 107 -30.55 -20.44 47.08
CA VAL A 107 -30.42 -18.98 46.98
C VAL A 107 -30.81 -18.34 48.31
N LEU A 108 -31.92 -18.79 48.91
CA LEU A 108 -32.47 -18.25 50.17
C LEU A 108 -31.59 -18.56 51.39
N ALA A 109 -30.71 -19.56 51.30
CA ALA A 109 -29.82 -19.98 52.38
C ALA A 109 -28.63 -19.03 52.61
N LYS A 110 -28.15 -18.33 51.55
CA LYS A 110 -26.92 -17.51 51.60
C LYS A 110 -27.25 -16.02 51.75
N THR A 111 -26.74 -15.37 52.79
CA THR A 111 -26.83 -13.92 52.95
C THR A 111 -25.78 -13.20 52.10
N GLY A 112 -26.12 -12.01 51.62
CA GLY A 112 -25.25 -11.21 50.74
C GLY A 112 -25.64 -11.26 49.27
N TRP A 113 -24.70 -10.89 48.40
CA TRP A 113 -24.91 -10.88 46.96
C TRP A 113 -24.90 -12.29 46.39
N GLN A 114 -25.89 -12.60 45.56
CA GLN A 114 -25.85 -13.80 44.75
C GLN A 114 -24.93 -13.54 43.56
N GLU A 115 -23.84 -14.33 43.45
CA GLU A 115 -22.84 -14.16 42.39
C GLU A 115 -23.35 -14.59 41.01
N HIS A 116 -24.30 -15.52 40.98
CA HIS A 116 -24.86 -16.08 39.77
C HIS A 116 -26.36 -15.74 39.68
N PRO A 117 -26.87 -15.38 38.48
CA PRO A 117 -28.29 -15.17 38.32
C PRO A 117 -29.05 -16.48 38.50
N PHE A 118 -30.09 -16.44 39.34
CA PHE A 118 -30.96 -17.58 39.64
C PHE A 118 -32.29 -17.44 38.90
N GLU A 119 -32.96 -18.57 38.72
CA GLU A 119 -34.28 -18.65 38.11
C GLU A 119 -35.38 -18.41 39.14
N TYR A 120 -36.41 -17.66 38.76
CA TYR A 120 -37.57 -17.40 39.59
C TYR A 120 -38.87 -17.36 38.77
N GLU A 121 -39.96 -17.70 39.42
CA GLU A 121 -41.31 -17.58 38.88
C GLU A 121 -41.97 -16.31 39.41
N SER A 122 -42.28 -15.36 38.52
CA SER A 122 -42.99 -14.13 38.86
C SER A 122 -44.44 -14.42 39.27
N LEU A 123 -44.93 -13.70 40.28
CA LEU A 123 -46.34 -13.73 40.72
C LEU A 123 -47.26 -12.84 39.88
N VAL A 124 -46.69 -12.01 39.01
CA VAL A 124 -47.41 -11.10 38.12
C VAL A 124 -47.52 -11.76 36.75
N ASP A 125 -48.75 -12.12 36.34
CA ASP A 125 -49.03 -12.65 34.99
C ASP A 125 -48.50 -11.66 33.95
N HIS A 126 -47.44 -12.06 33.25
CA HIS A 126 -47.08 -11.44 31.98
C HIS A 126 -47.82 -12.25 30.91
N ASP A 127 -48.66 -11.59 30.11
CA ASP A 127 -49.53 -12.19 29.07
C ASP A 127 -48.77 -12.94 27.95
N ASP A 128 -47.46 -13.13 28.05
CA ASP A 128 -46.64 -13.80 27.04
C ASP A 128 -46.43 -15.29 27.38
N ASP A 129 -47.00 -16.13 26.52
CA ASP A 129 -47.19 -17.59 26.60
C ASP A 129 -45.89 -18.44 26.45
N ASP A 130 -44.70 -17.90 26.75
CA ASP A 130 -43.41 -18.61 26.60
C ASP A 130 -42.66 -18.71 27.95
N GLU A 131 -42.62 -19.92 28.50
CA GLU A 131 -41.74 -20.43 29.59
C GLU A 131 -41.45 -19.49 30.78
N ARG A 132 -42.15 -19.76 31.90
CA ARG A 132 -42.13 -19.07 33.20
C ARG A 132 -40.82 -19.22 34.00
N SER A 133 -39.66 -18.92 33.42
CA SER A 133 -38.42 -18.82 34.20
C SER A 133 -37.65 -17.56 33.83
N SER A 134 -37.85 -16.51 34.63
CA SER A 134 -37.05 -15.29 34.55
C SER A 134 -35.79 -15.46 35.36
N ARG A 135 -34.71 -14.77 34.96
CA ARG A 135 -33.45 -14.79 35.71
C ARG A 135 -33.30 -13.48 36.46
N ALA A 136 -32.98 -13.55 37.74
CA ALA A 136 -32.73 -12.36 38.55
C ALA A 136 -31.35 -12.39 39.20
N VAL A 137 -30.84 -11.19 39.50
CA VAL A 137 -29.74 -11.00 40.44
C VAL A 137 -30.35 -10.40 41.71
N ALA A 138 -30.01 -10.94 42.86
CA ALA A 138 -30.54 -10.47 44.13
C ALA A 138 -29.47 -10.34 45.21
N ARG A 139 -29.82 -9.57 46.23
CA ARG A 139 -29.11 -9.46 47.49
C ARG A 139 -30.05 -9.84 48.62
N ILE A 140 -29.57 -10.71 49.51
CA ILE A 140 -30.30 -11.15 50.69
C ILE A 140 -29.73 -10.48 51.93
N MET A 141 -30.60 -9.92 52.76
CA MET A 141 -30.26 -9.25 54.01
C MET A 141 -31.06 -9.83 55.16
N GLU A 142 -30.44 -9.92 56.33
CA GLU A 142 -31.09 -10.36 57.56
C GLU A 142 -31.46 -9.14 58.39
N LEU A 143 -32.69 -9.14 58.91
CA LEU A 143 -33.23 -8.09 59.74
C LEU A 143 -32.99 -8.40 61.22
N PRO A 144 -33.01 -7.37 62.10
CA PRO A 144 -32.81 -7.56 63.54
C PRO A 144 -33.79 -8.52 64.22
N ASN A 145 -34.92 -8.82 63.58
CA ASN A 145 -35.97 -9.73 64.08
C ASN A 145 -35.84 -11.17 63.54
N GLY A 146 -34.73 -11.52 62.89
CA GLY A 146 -34.48 -12.86 62.34
C GLY A 146 -35.21 -13.16 61.03
N MET A 147 -35.95 -12.19 60.49
CA MET A 147 -36.49 -12.30 59.12
C MET A 147 -35.43 -11.97 58.10
N ARG A 148 -35.58 -12.47 56.88
CA ARG A 148 -34.70 -12.14 55.76
C ARG A 148 -35.49 -11.45 54.66
N ILE A 149 -34.84 -10.52 53.98
CA ILE A 149 -35.39 -9.86 52.80
C ILE A 149 -34.46 -10.11 51.64
N LEU A 150 -35.05 -10.53 50.53
CA LEU A 150 -34.41 -10.60 49.24
C LEU A 150 -34.92 -9.44 48.40
N ILE A 151 -33.98 -8.65 47.88
CA ILE A 151 -34.24 -7.61 46.89
C ILE A 151 -33.45 -8.00 45.64
N GLY A 152 -34.14 -8.16 44.53
CA GLY A 152 -33.52 -8.51 43.25
C GLY A 152 -34.08 -7.70 42.10
N GLN A 153 -33.48 -7.88 40.93
CA GLN A 153 -33.93 -7.25 39.70
C GLN A 153 -33.89 -8.30 38.58
N ASP A 154 -34.92 -8.30 37.74
CA ASP A 154 -34.97 -9.16 36.55
C ASP A 154 -33.86 -8.74 35.57
N ILE A 155 -33.10 -9.72 35.09
CA ILE A 155 -32.05 -9.54 34.09
C ILE A 155 -32.43 -10.10 32.72
N GLY A 156 -33.64 -10.62 32.57
CA GLY A 156 -34.17 -11.26 31.36
C GLY A 156 -34.22 -10.35 30.14
N GLU A 157 -34.72 -9.12 30.29
CA GLU A 157 -34.74 -8.13 29.18
C GLU A 157 -33.33 -7.73 28.69
N PRO A 158 -32.37 -7.37 29.57
CA PRO A 158 -31.00 -7.07 29.15
C PRO A 158 -30.25 -8.26 28.52
N GLU A 159 -30.49 -9.50 28.97
CA GLU A 159 -29.89 -10.71 28.38
C GLU A 159 -30.39 -10.95 26.94
N ARG A 160 -31.68 -10.69 26.68
CA ARG A 160 -32.25 -10.73 25.33
C ARG A 160 -31.65 -9.64 24.44
N PHE A 161 -31.52 -8.41 24.95
CA PHE A 161 -30.85 -7.31 24.25
C PHE A 161 -29.40 -7.66 23.87
N ARG A 162 -28.64 -8.27 24.79
CA ARG A 162 -27.28 -8.76 24.51
C ARG A 162 -27.25 -9.76 23.35
N ASN A 163 -28.18 -10.72 23.32
CA ASN A 163 -28.22 -11.72 22.25
C ASN A 163 -28.57 -11.11 20.89
N VAL A 164 -29.50 -10.13 20.86
CA VAL A 164 -29.84 -9.36 19.65
C VAL A 164 -28.62 -8.58 19.16
N VAL A 165 -27.95 -7.83 20.04
CA VAL A 165 -26.73 -7.07 19.71
C VAL A 165 -25.61 -7.99 19.21
N ARG A 166 -25.35 -9.11 19.91
CA ARG A 166 -24.34 -10.10 19.51
C ARG A 166 -24.63 -10.69 18.14
N ARG A 167 -25.89 -11.02 17.85
CA ARG A 167 -26.31 -11.57 16.55
C ARG A 167 -26.21 -10.53 15.43
N ALA A 168 -26.56 -9.28 15.70
CA ALA A 168 -26.40 -8.19 14.74
C ALA A 168 -24.92 -7.94 14.43
N LEU A 169 -24.06 -7.90 15.46
CA LEU A 169 -22.61 -7.75 15.31
C LEU A 169 -21.98 -8.93 14.55
N SER A 170 -22.36 -10.16 14.86
CA SER A 170 -21.82 -11.34 14.18
C SER A 170 -22.25 -11.41 12.71
N LEU A 171 -23.50 -11.06 12.39
CA LEU A 171 -23.98 -10.98 11.01
C LEU A 171 -23.25 -9.88 10.23
N SER A 172 -23.11 -8.69 10.83
CA SER A 172 -22.38 -7.56 10.24
C SER A 172 -20.92 -7.93 9.96
N MET A 173 -20.28 -8.61 10.91
CA MET A 173 -18.92 -9.11 10.77
C MET A 173 -18.80 -10.14 9.63
N GLY A 174 -19.74 -11.07 9.54
CA GLY A 174 -19.80 -12.05 8.44
C GLY A 174 -19.92 -11.39 7.08
N MET A 175 -20.81 -10.39 6.94
CA MET A 175 -20.97 -9.62 5.71
C MET A 175 -19.71 -8.83 5.35
N MET A 176 -19.06 -8.22 6.35
CA MET A 176 -17.83 -7.45 6.16
C MET A 176 -16.66 -8.34 5.70
N LEU A 177 -16.49 -9.52 6.30
CA LEU A 177 -15.48 -10.50 5.88
C LEU A 177 -15.76 -11.01 4.46
N LEU A 178 -17.02 -11.30 4.15
CA LEU A 178 -17.42 -11.74 2.81
C LEU A 178 -17.12 -10.66 1.75
N ALA A 179 -17.46 -9.40 2.03
CA ALA A 179 -17.11 -8.28 1.16
C ALA A 179 -15.59 -8.12 0.99
N ALA A 180 -14.82 -8.24 2.08
CA ALA A 180 -13.36 -8.15 2.03
C ALA A 180 -12.75 -9.25 1.13
N ILE A 181 -13.24 -10.49 1.23
CA ILE A 181 -12.80 -11.61 0.39
C ILE A 181 -13.14 -11.36 -1.09
N LEU A 182 -14.35 -10.86 -1.38
CA LEU A 182 -14.76 -10.54 -2.74
C LEU A 182 -13.91 -9.42 -3.36
N ILE A 183 -13.67 -8.35 -2.61
CA ILE A 183 -12.81 -7.24 -3.03
C ILE A 183 -11.38 -7.75 -3.27
N TRP A 184 -10.82 -8.51 -2.33
CA TRP A 184 -9.50 -9.13 -2.46
C TRP A 184 -9.39 -9.99 -3.71
N PHE A 185 -10.36 -10.85 -3.96
CA PHE A 185 -10.37 -11.73 -5.13
C PHE A 185 -10.42 -10.94 -6.44
N PHE A 186 -11.27 -9.91 -6.52
CA PHE A 186 -11.44 -9.12 -7.75
C PHE A 186 -10.22 -8.23 -8.04
N VAL A 187 -9.73 -7.50 -7.02
CA VAL A 187 -8.55 -6.64 -7.13
C VAL A 187 -7.30 -7.45 -7.42
N GLY A 188 -7.09 -8.56 -6.70
CA GLY A 188 -5.95 -9.46 -6.91
C GLY A 188 -5.94 -10.04 -8.32
N ARG A 189 -7.09 -10.50 -8.82
CA ARG A 189 -7.20 -11.04 -10.19
C ARG A 189 -6.92 -9.97 -11.26
N ARG A 190 -7.39 -8.74 -11.06
CA ARG A 190 -7.14 -7.62 -12.00
C ARG A 190 -5.65 -7.26 -12.03
N ALA A 191 -4.99 -7.19 -10.88
CA ALA A 191 -3.57 -6.91 -10.78
C ALA A 191 -2.72 -7.99 -11.46
N LEU A 192 -2.99 -9.27 -11.20
CA LEU A 192 -2.23 -10.36 -11.84
C LEU A 192 -2.37 -10.36 -13.36
N LYS A 193 -3.58 -10.15 -13.86
CA LYS A 193 -3.80 -10.08 -15.31
C LYS A 193 -2.93 -8.99 -15.93
N ARG A 194 -2.76 -7.83 -15.28
CA ARG A 194 -1.88 -6.76 -15.76
C ARG A 194 -0.40 -7.17 -15.76
N ILE A 195 0.06 -7.77 -14.67
CA ILE A 195 1.44 -8.27 -14.56
C ILE A 195 1.72 -9.29 -15.67
N ASP A 196 0.80 -10.24 -15.91
CA ASP A 196 0.95 -11.23 -16.98
C ASP A 196 1.03 -10.59 -18.37
N MET A 197 0.23 -9.54 -18.64
CA MET A 197 0.29 -8.82 -19.91
C MET A 197 1.64 -8.10 -20.10
N VAL A 198 2.13 -7.44 -19.06
CA VAL A 198 3.47 -6.79 -19.09
C VAL A 198 4.55 -7.84 -19.30
N SER A 199 4.53 -8.95 -18.55
CA SER A 199 5.52 -10.03 -18.67
C SER A 199 5.60 -10.58 -20.09
N ARG A 200 4.44 -10.89 -20.71
CA ARG A 200 4.40 -11.39 -22.09
C ARG A 200 4.88 -10.36 -23.12
N SER A 201 4.57 -9.09 -22.91
CA SER A 201 5.02 -8.02 -23.79
C SER A 201 6.54 -7.87 -23.70
N THR A 202 7.10 -7.91 -22.48
CA THR A 202 8.55 -7.91 -22.25
C THR A 202 9.24 -9.11 -22.89
N GLU A 203 8.67 -10.32 -22.79
CA GLU A 203 9.22 -11.51 -23.46
C GLU A 203 9.30 -11.34 -24.98
N ARG A 204 8.28 -10.75 -25.61
CA ARG A 204 8.28 -10.46 -27.06
C ARG A 204 9.30 -9.40 -27.45
N ILE A 205 9.42 -8.34 -26.64
CA ILE A 205 10.45 -7.30 -26.83
C ILE A 205 11.86 -7.92 -26.73
N LEU A 206 12.10 -8.77 -25.73
CA LEU A 206 13.37 -9.48 -25.56
C LEU A 206 13.64 -10.48 -26.70
N ALA A 207 12.60 -11.05 -27.31
CA ALA A 207 12.72 -11.88 -28.50
C ALA A 207 13.03 -11.08 -29.79
N GLY A 208 13.08 -9.75 -29.72
CA GLY A 208 13.48 -8.87 -30.81
C GLY A 208 12.34 -8.15 -31.54
N ASP A 209 11.10 -8.26 -31.07
CA ASP A 209 9.98 -7.51 -31.64
C ASP A 209 10.06 -6.02 -31.24
N ARG A 210 10.43 -5.17 -32.21
CA ARG A 210 10.57 -3.71 -32.02
C ARG A 210 9.26 -2.95 -32.10
N SER A 211 8.20 -3.56 -32.62
CA SER A 211 6.88 -2.93 -32.75
C SER A 211 6.04 -3.11 -31.50
N GLU A 212 6.34 -4.13 -30.71
CA GLU A 212 5.68 -4.40 -29.43
C GLU A 212 5.89 -3.23 -28.45
N ARG A 213 4.84 -2.91 -27.69
CA ARG A 213 4.86 -1.92 -26.62
C ARG A 213 4.17 -2.47 -25.39
N LEU A 214 4.57 -1.98 -24.21
CA LEU A 214 3.88 -2.35 -22.98
C LEU A 214 2.45 -1.81 -22.98
N PRO A 215 1.47 -2.60 -22.51
CA PRO A 215 0.05 -2.29 -22.62
C PRO A 215 -0.36 -1.13 -21.70
N VAL A 216 -1.11 -0.18 -22.24
CA VAL A 216 -1.73 0.93 -21.50
C VAL A 216 -3.25 0.76 -21.58
N VAL A 217 -3.91 0.59 -20.43
CA VAL A 217 -5.34 0.20 -20.37
C VAL A 217 -6.26 1.43 -20.21
N GLY A 218 -5.70 2.61 -19.94
CA GLY A 218 -6.47 3.86 -19.82
C GLY A 218 -7.17 4.05 -18.47
N SER A 219 -6.75 3.28 -17.47
CA SER A 219 -7.14 3.42 -16.06
C SER A 219 -6.47 4.59 -15.34
N ASN A 220 -5.40 5.15 -15.93
CA ASN A 220 -4.59 6.23 -15.36
C ASN A 220 -4.02 5.88 -13.97
N ASP A 221 -3.69 4.61 -13.76
CA ASP A 221 -3.09 4.09 -12.53
C ASP A 221 -1.55 4.03 -12.62
N GLU A 222 -0.91 3.55 -11.55
CA GLU A 222 0.54 3.41 -11.48
C GLU A 222 1.10 2.48 -12.57
N PHE A 223 0.32 1.48 -12.99
CA PHE A 223 0.71 0.57 -14.07
C PHE A 223 0.72 1.27 -15.43
N ASP A 224 -0.27 2.11 -15.72
CA ASP A 224 -0.30 2.89 -16.96
C ASP A 224 0.86 3.90 -17.00
N ARG A 225 1.14 4.58 -15.88
CA ARG A 225 2.29 5.51 -15.78
C ARG A 225 3.63 4.80 -15.96
N LEU A 226 3.81 3.63 -15.36
CA LEU A 226 5.03 2.83 -15.53
C LEU A 226 5.18 2.36 -16.98
N SER A 227 4.12 1.83 -17.57
CA SER A 227 4.13 1.36 -18.96
C SER A 227 4.46 2.50 -19.93
N GLY A 228 3.88 3.69 -19.72
CA GLY A 228 4.20 4.88 -20.51
C GLY A 228 5.68 5.27 -20.43
N ARG A 229 6.27 5.32 -19.22
CA ARG A 229 7.70 5.64 -19.03
C ARG A 229 8.62 4.58 -19.65
N MET A 230 8.28 3.31 -19.49
CA MET A 230 9.04 2.21 -20.07
C MET A 230 8.96 2.23 -21.61
N ASN A 231 7.80 2.57 -22.19
CA ASN A 231 7.66 2.74 -23.63
C ASN A 231 8.56 3.88 -24.16
N LEU A 232 8.65 5.02 -23.46
CA LEU A 232 9.60 6.09 -23.84
C LEU A 232 11.07 5.61 -23.79
N MET A 233 11.42 4.80 -22.80
CA MET A 233 12.75 4.20 -22.71
C MET A 233 12.99 3.23 -23.89
N LEU A 234 12.00 2.41 -24.26
CA LEU A 234 12.08 1.52 -25.41
C LEU A 234 12.25 2.30 -26.72
N ASP A 235 11.51 3.39 -26.90
CA ASP A 235 11.66 4.25 -28.07
C ASP A 235 13.09 4.81 -28.16
N ARG A 236 13.68 5.22 -27.04
CA ARG A 236 15.07 5.68 -27.01
C ARG A 236 16.07 4.56 -27.33
N ILE A 237 15.86 3.36 -26.81
CA ILE A 237 16.71 2.20 -27.10
C ILE A 237 16.66 1.86 -28.59
N PHE A 238 15.47 1.82 -29.19
CA PHE A 238 15.32 1.49 -30.61
C PHE A 238 15.92 2.55 -31.53
N LEU A 239 15.79 3.84 -31.19
CA LEU A 239 16.46 4.92 -31.92
C LEU A 239 17.99 4.80 -31.86
N LEU A 240 18.55 4.46 -30.70
CA LEU A 240 20.00 4.28 -30.54
C LEU A 240 20.51 3.05 -31.31
N ASP A 241 19.77 1.95 -31.28
CA ASP A 241 20.14 0.74 -32.03
C ASP A 241 20.06 0.94 -33.55
N GLU A 242 19.04 1.66 -34.03
CA GLU A 242 18.93 2.04 -35.44
C GLU A 242 20.08 2.95 -35.88
N GLY A 243 20.42 3.96 -35.07
CA GLY A 243 21.58 4.81 -35.31
C GLY A 243 22.88 4.01 -35.41
N LEU A 244 23.11 3.08 -34.47
CA LEU A 244 24.30 2.22 -34.47
C LEU A 244 24.40 1.35 -35.74
N ARG A 245 23.28 0.79 -36.20
CA ARG A 245 23.24 -0.01 -37.44
C ARG A 245 23.54 0.83 -38.67
N ASN A 246 22.90 1.99 -38.80
CA ASN A 246 23.09 2.89 -39.95
C ASN A 246 24.56 3.37 -40.04
N VAL A 247 25.17 3.72 -38.91
CA VAL A 247 26.58 4.09 -38.85
C VAL A 247 27.48 2.90 -39.21
N SER A 248 27.21 1.71 -38.68
CA SER A 248 28.01 0.50 -38.96
C SER A 248 27.98 0.13 -40.44
N ASP A 249 26.81 0.16 -41.07
CA ASP A 249 26.64 -0.17 -42.50
C ASP A 249 27.32 0.87 -43.40
N SER A 250 27.23 2.15 -43.03
CA SER A 250 27.90 3.24 -43.76
C SER A 250 29.43 3.12 -43.67
N ILE A 251 29.97 2.88 -42.47
CA ILE A 251 31.42 2.67 -42.27
C ILE A 251 31.92 1.48 -43.09
N ALA A 252 31.19 0.36 -43.09
CA ALA A 252 31.59 -0.82 -43.84
C ALA A 252 31.68 -0.54 -45.35
N HIS A 253 30.75 0.24 -45.89
CA HIS A 253 30.77 0.63 -47.31
C HIS A 253 31.90 1.62 -47.62
N ASP A 254 32.00 2.68 -46.81
CA ASP A 254 32.91 3.80 -47.03
C ASP A 254 34.38 3.42 -46.85
N LEU A 255 34.70 2.42 -46.00
CA LEU A 255 36.06 1.91 -45.85
C LEU A 255 36.45 0.91 -46.95
N LYS A 256 35.51 0.12 -47.48
CA LYS A 256 35.81 -0.96 -48.43
C LYS A 256 36.41 -0.45 -49.74
N THR A 257 35.87 0.63 -50.27
CA THR A 257 36.30 1.23 -51.54
C THR A 257 37.74 1.76 -51.49
N PRO A 258 38.12 2.67 -50.57
CA PRO A 258 39.49 3.18 -50.47
C PRO A 258 40.48 2.10 -50.04
N LEU A 259 40.13 1.16 -49.17
CA LEU A 259 41.02 0.04 -48.82
C LEU A 259 41.34 -0.85 -50.03
N THR A 260 40.35 -1.08 -50.90
CA THR A 260 40.57 -1.85 -52.14
C THR A 260 41.49 -1.08 -53.09
N ARG A 261 41.32 0.25 -53.20
CA ARG A 261 42.20 1.10 -54.02
C ARG A 261 43.62 1.12 -53.49
N LEU A 262 43.80 1.33 -52.19
CA LEU A 262 45.08 1.35 -51.52
C LEU A 262 45.83 0.02 -51.71
N ARG A 263 45.14 -1.12 -51.58
CA ARG A 263 45.70 -2.44 -51.89
C ARG A 263 46.17 -2.55 -53.34
N ASN A 264 45.34 -2.14 -54.30
CA ASN A 264 45.70 -2.20 -55.72
C ASN A 264 46.89 -1.30 -56.06
N LYS A 265 47.00 -0.11 -55.44
CA LYS A 265 48.17 0.78 -55.60
C LYS A 265 49.43 0.17 -54.99
N ALA A 266 49.32 -0.50 -53.84
CA ALA A 266 50.44 -1.22 -53.24
C ALA A 266 50.94 -2.37 -54.15
N ASP A 267 50.02 -3.13 -54.77
CA ASP A 267 50.37 -4.16 -55.76
C ASP A 267 51.09 -3.57 -56.98
N GLN A 268 50.65 -2.41 -57.47
CA GLN A 268 51.32 -1.69 -58.56
C GLN A 268 52.71 -1.19 -58.17
N ALA A 269 52.87 -0.67 -56.95
CA ALA A 269 54.17 -0.22 -56.44
C ALA A 269 55.18 -1.38 -56.33
N LEU A 270 54.71 -2.56 -55.91
CA LEU A 270 55.52 -3.79 -55.89
C LEU A 270 55.93 -4.23 -57.29
N ALA A 271 55.05 -4.08 -58.29
CA ALA A 271 55.32 -4.44 -59.69
C ALA A 271 56.11 -3.36 -60.47
N ALA A 272 56.29 -2.16 -59.92
CA ALA A 272 56.92 -1.04 -60.62
C ALA A 272 58.42 -1.30 -60.90
N ALA A 273 58.80 -1.20 -62.18
CA ALA A 273 60.16 -1.48 -62.65
C ALA A 273 61.18 -0.35 -62.36
N SER A 274 60.72 0.91 -62.22
CA SER A 274 61.59 2.06 -61.94
C SER A 274 61.43 2.54 -60.49
N ASN A 275 62.54 2.97 -59.88
CA ASN A 275 62.50 3.52 -58.52
C ASN A 275 61.66 4.81 -58.45
N GLY A 276 61.70 5.67 -59.48
CA GLY A 276 60.92 6.90 -59.52
C GLY A 276 59.41 6.66 -59.50
N HIS A 277 58.91 5.73 -60.34
CA HIS A 277 57.48 5.41 -60.38
C HIS A 277 57.01 4.68 -59.11
N ARG A 278 57.87 3.84 -58.51
CA ARG A 278 57.59 3.23 -57.21
C ARG A 278 57.42 4.27 -56.10
N GLN A 279 58.29 5.28 -56.08
CA GLN A 279 58.27 6.33 -55.07
C GLN A 279 57.02 7.22 -55.18
N GLU A 280 56.57 7.48 -56.41
CA GLU A 280 55.33 8.19 -56.71
C GLU A 280 54.10 7.40 -56.21
N LEU A 281 54.01 6.10 -56.51
CA LEU A 281 52.94 5.23 -56.03
C LEU A 281 52.91 5.10 -54.50
N LEU A 282 54.08 5.03 -53.85
CA LEU A 282 54.17 5.01 -52.38
C LEU A 282 53.69 6.33 -51.76
N SER A 283 54.00 7.48 -52.38
CA SER A 283 53.50 8.78 -51.96
C SER A 283 51.98 8.85 -52.05
N GLU A 284 51.39 8.38 -53.15
CA GLU A 284 49.94 8.30 -53.31
C GLU A 284 49.26 7.39 -52.27
N ILE A 285 49.88 6.26 -51.92
CA ILE A 285 49.39 5.35 -50.89
C ILE A 285 49.34 6.04 -49.53
N ILE A 286 50.39 6.80 -49.18
CA ILE A 286 50.45 7.56 -47.91
C ILE A 286 49.34 8.62 -47.88
N LEU A 287 49.19 9.40 -48.95
CA LEU A 287 48.13 10.42 -49.04
C LEU A 287 46.73 9.80 -48.90
N GLU A 288 46.48 8.65 -49.53
CA GLU A 288 45.19 7.97 -49.44
C GLU A 288 44.96 7.33 -48.07
N ALA A 289 46.01 6.88 -47.38
CA ALA A 289 45.94 6.43 -45.99
C ALA A 289 45.63 7.59 -45.02
N ASP A 290 46.28 8.75 -45.20
CA ASP A 290 46.02 9.95 -44.40
C ASP A 290 44.58 10.43 -44.57
N GLN A 291 44.06 10.40 -45.80
CA GLN A 291 42.66 10.73 -46.07
C GLN A 291 41.69 9.75 -45.39
N LEU A 292 42.00 8.45 -45.40
CA LEU A 292 41.24 7.43 -44.66
C LEU A 292 41.23 7.70 -43.15
N ILE A 293 42.38 8.04 -42.56
CA ILE A 293 42.49 8.39 -41.13
C ILE A 293 41.63 9.61 -40.80
N LYS A 294 41.70 10.67 -41.62
CA LYS A 294 40.84 11.87 -41.45
C LYS A 294 39.35 11.53 -41.49
N THR A 295 38.94 10.69 -42.43
CA THR A 295 37.53 10.28 -42.59
C THR A 295 37.05 9.44 -41.40
N PHE A 296 37.90 8.54 -40.90
CA PHE A 296 37.60 7.73 -39.72
C PHE A 296 37.46 8.58 -38.45
N ASN A 297 38.34 9.56 -38.26
CA ASN A 297 38.24 10.50 -37.14
C ASN A 297 36.94 11.33 -37.21
N ALA A 298 36.53 11.76 -38.40
CA ALA A 298 35.26 12.46 -38.60
C ALA A 298 34.05 11.56 -38.26
N LEU A 299 34.05 10.30 -38.67
CA LEU A 299 33.00 9.32 -38.33
C LEU A 299 32.92 9.07 -36.82
N LEU A 300 34.05 8.92 -36.13
CA LEU A 300 34.10 8.79 -34.67
C LEU A 300 33.57 10.03 -33.94
N MET A 301 33.73 11.21 -34.53
CA MET A 301 33.18 12.45 -34.01
C MET A 301 31.66 12.50 -34.19
N ILE A 302 31.14 12.18 -35.38
CA ILE A 302 29.70 12.11 -35.65
C ILE A 302 29.01 11.11 -34.72
N SER A 303 29.56 9.90 -34.57
CA SER A 303 28.99 8.87 -33.68
C SER A 303 28.91 9.34 -32.22
N ARG A 304 29.93 10.06 -31.71
CA ARG A 304 29.89 10.64 -30.36
C ARG A 304 28.85 11.77 -30.22
N VAL A 305 28.58 12.52 -31.29
CA VAL A 305 27.53 13.55 -31.32
C VAL A 305 26.14 12.89 -31.29
N GLU A 306 25.89 11.90 -32.13
CA GLU A 306 24.59 11.19 -32.23
C GLU A 306 24.25 10.38 -30.97
N ALA A 307 25.25 9.78 -30.33
CA ALA A 307 25.09 9.09 -29.05
C ALA A 307 24.69 10.04 -27.90
N GLY A 308 24.66 11.36 -28.14
CA GLY A 308 24.33 12.37 -27.15
C GLY A 308 25.42 12.57 -26.10
N SER A 309 26.64 12.08 -26.32
CA SER A 309 27.72 12.18 -25.34
C SER A 309 28.24 13.62 -25.19
N HIS A 310 27.99 14.50 -26.16
CA HIS A 310 28.49 15.87 -26.17
C HIS A 310 27.63 16.89 -25.41
N VAL A 311 26.43 16.51 -24.96
CA VAL A 311 25.69 17.33 -23.99
C VAL A 311 26.40 17.34 -22.62
N ALA A 312 27.38 16.44 -22.39
CA ALA A 312 28.02 16.24 -21.10
C ALA A 312 29.26 17.13 -20.81
N GLU A 313 29.82 17.86 -21.78
CA GLU A 313 31.03 18.67 -21.57
C GLU A 313 30.96 20.07 -22.23
N LEU A 314 29.83 20.76 -22.07
CA LEU A 314 29.81 22.21 -22.29
C LEU A 314 30.50 22.87 -21.10
N GLN A 315 31.69 23.42 -21.33
CA GLN A 315 32.45 24.15 -20.32
C GLN A 315 32.52 25.64 -20.69
N GLU A 316 32.67 26.49 -19.69
CA GLU A 316 32.90 27.91 -19.92
C GLU A 316 34.29 28.08 -20.56
N THR A 317 34.32 28.42 -21.85
CA THR A 317 35.54 28.50 -22.66
C THR A 317 35.77 29.95 -23.06
N ASP A 318 37.00 30.45 -22.87
CA ASP A 318 37.42 31.76 -23.37
C ASP A 318 37.64 31.67 -24.89
N LEU A 319 36.68 32.20 -25.64
CA LEU A 319 36.72 32.23 -27.10
C LEU A 319 37.78 33.20 -27.61
N SER A 320 38.12 34.23 -26.84
CA SER A 320 39.17 35.17 -27.23
C SER A 320 40.53 34.48 -27.21
N GLU A 321 40.82 33.66 -26.19
CA GLU A 321 42.05 32.87 -26.12
C GLU A 321 42.12 31.87 -27.29
N LEU A 322 41.05 31.10 -27.51
CA LEU A 322 41.00 30.12 -28.60
C LEU A 322 41.16 30.75 -29.99
N LEU A 323 40.55 31.91 -30.24
CA LEU A 323 40.70 32.61 -31.53
C LEU A 323 42.12 33.14 -31.75
N ASN A 324 42.83 33.52 -30.68
CA ASN A 324 44.24 33.91 -30.78
C ASN A 324 45.12 32.69 -31.08
N ASP A 325 44.89 31.56 -30.42
CA ASP A 325 45.62 30.30 -30.68
C ASP A 325 45.49 29.86 -32.15
N VAL A 326 44.27 29.97 -32.71
CA VAL A 326 44.01 29.63 -34.12
C VAL A 326 44.68 30.64 -35.05
N ALA A 327 44.63 31.94 -34.73
CA ALA A 327 45.25 32.97 -35.54
C ALA A 327 46.77 32.80 -35.63
N GLU A 328 47.44 32.49 -34.52
CA GLU A 328 48.88 32.24 -34.46
C GLU A 328 49.28 31.01 -35.29
N LEU A 329 48.42 29.99 -35.38
CA LEU A 329 48.66 28.82 -36.21
C LEU A 329 48.59 29.12 -37.72
N TYR A 330 47.71 30.03 -38.15
CA TYR A 330 47.46 30.32 -39.56
C TYR A 330 48.23 31.54 -40.11
N GLU A 331 48.77 32.41 -39.23
CA GLU A 331 49.58 33.57 -39.63
C GLU A 331 50.76 33.20 -40.56
N PRO A 332 51.57 32.16 -40.28
CA PRO A 332 52.68 31.78 -41.16
C PRO A 332 52.21 31.30 -42.54
N VAL A 333 51.07 30.60 -42.59
CA VAL A 333 50.50 30.07 -43.85
C VAL A 333 49.97 31.21 -44.72
N ALA A 334 49.36 32.23 -44.10
CA ALA A 334 48.89 33.42 -44.81
C ALA A 334 50.06 34.26 -45.37
N GLU A 335 51.17 34.37 -44.63
CA GLU A 335 52.39 35.01 -45.11
C GLU A 335 53.02 34.26 -46.30
N GLU A 336 53.06 32.92 -46.26
CA GLU A 336 53.58 32.10 -47.37
C GLU A 336 52.74 32.25 -48.65
N GLU A 337 51.43 32.38 -48.53
CA GLU A 337 50.50 32.58 -49.66
C GLU A 337 50.34 34.07 -50.06
N GLY A 338 51.00 35.00 -49.37
CA GLY A 338 50.97 36.43 -49.69
C GLY A 338 49.62 37.12 -49.42
N VAL A 339 48.82 36.60 -48.49
CA VAL A 339 47.49 37.12 -48.13
C VAL A 339 47.59 37.91 -46.82
N THR A 340 46.94 39.07 -46.77
CA THR A 340 46.86 39.86 -45.52
C THR A 340 45.83 39.24 -44.57
N PHE A 341 46.30 38.75 -43.42
CA PHE A 341 45.47 38.15 -42.37
C PHE A 341 45.33 39.13 -41.19
N GLU A 342 44.15 39.72 -41.05
CA GLU A 342 43.84 40.65 -39.96
C GLU A 342 42.84 40.03 -38.98
N ILE A 343 43.19 40.02 -37.69
CA ILE A 343 42.31 39.57 -36.61
C ILE A 343 41.81 40.74 -35.77
N ASN A 344 40.50 40.77 -35.49
CA ASN A 344 39.89 41.73 -34.58
C ASN A 344 39.00 41.00 -33.57
N ILE A 345 39.59 40.65 -32.43
CA ILE A 345 38.98 39.81 -31.39
C ILE A 345 38.66 40.69 -30.17
N PRO A 346 37.40 40.80 -29.73
CA PRO A 346 37.07 41.48 -28.48
C PRO A 346 37.69 40.74 -27.28
N ALA A 347 38.11 41.48 -26.24
CA ALA A 347 38.70 40.86 -25.05
C ALA A 347 37.65 40.16 -24.16
N LYS A 348 37.99 38.97 -23.64
CA LYS A 348 37.22 38.17 -22.66
C LYS A 348 35.84 37.72 -23.14
N LEU A 349 35.79 37.05 -24.29
CA LEU A 349 34.55 36.55 -24.85
C LEU A 349 34.32 35.10 -24.40
N SER A 350 33.52 34.89 -23.36
CA SER A 350 33.24 33.54 -22.83
C SER A 350 32.01 32.91 -23.46
N VAL A 351 32.10 31.65 -23.86
CA VAL A 351 30.98 30.86 -24.39
C VAL A 351 30.90 29.48 -23.71
N SER A 352 29.68 29.00 -23.48
CA SER A 352 29.47 27.61 -23.04
C SER A 352 29.53 26.69 -24.24
N ALA A 353 30.69 26.05 -24.42
CA ALA A 353 30.98 25.22 -25.58
C ALA A 353 32.04 24.16 -25.26
N ASN A 354 32.24 23.22 -26.18
CA ASN A 354 33.36 22.31 -26.12
C ASN A 354 34.55 22.92 -26.90
N ARG A 355 35.67 23.17 -26.22
CA ARG A 355 36.87 23.81 -26.79
C ARG A 355 37.41 23.06 -28.02
N GLU A 356 37.46 21.73 -27.96
CA GLU A 356 38.01 20.89 -29.03
C GLU A 356 37.16 20.96 -30.30
N LEU A 357 35.83 20.94 -30.16
CA LEU A 357 34.90 21.10 -31.29
C LEU A 357 34.96 22.50 -31.89
N LEU A 358 35.07 23.54 -31.07
CA LEU A 358 35.21 24.92 -31.55
C LEU A 358 36.54 25.13 -32.29
N SER A 359 37.66 24.61 -31.77
CA SER A 359 38.96 24.71 -32.43
C SER A 359 39.01 23.97 -33.78
N GLN A 360 38.16 22.97 -33.98
CA GLN A 360 38.11 22.21 -35.24
C GLN A 360 37.18 22.86 -36.29
N ALA A 361 36.25 23.70 -35.87
CA ALA A 361 35.32 24.40 -36.76
C ALA A 361 35.84 25.75 -37.25
N MET A 362 36.73 26.38 -36.46
CA MET A 362 37.48 27.60 -36.79
C MET A 362 38.67 27.24 -37.66
#